data_AF-A0A9Q1BTR0-F1
#
_entry.id   AF-A0A9Q1BTR0-F1
#
_cell.length_a   1.000
_cell.length_b   1.000
_cell.length_c   1.000
_cell.angle_alpha   90.00
_cell.angle_beta   90.00
_cell.angle_gamma   90.00
#
_symmetry.space_group_name_H-M   'P 1'
#
loop_
_entity.id
_entity.type
_entity.pdbx_description
1 polymer ?
#
loop_
_entity_poly.entity_id
_entity_poly.type
_entity_poly.pdbx_seq_one_letter_code
_entity_poly.pdbx_strand_id
1 'polypeptide(L)'
;MKKKRDKYTSRDIQNEIVRIMATDILRDIADSVSDAKFFSSLADECTDAFNKEQLTICLRWIDQALEPNEDFVGFNEVPNITANTIVGAI
;
A
#
# COMPACT_ATOMS: atom_id res chain seq x y z
N MET A 1 -13.96 1.56 -42.97
CA MET A 1 -14.49 1.24 -41.62
C MET A 1 -13.71 2.04 -40.57
N LYS A 2 -14.37 2.89 -39.77
CA LYS A 2 -13.71 3.58 -38.65
C LYS A 2 -13.47 2.57 -37.53
N LYS A 3 -12.21 2.39 -37.11
CA LYS A 3 -11.84 1.58 -35.94
C LYS A 3 -12.54 2.18 -34.71
N LYS A 4 -13.43 1.42 -34.07
CA LYS A 4 -14.03 1.82 -32.79
C LYS A 4 -12.87 1.84 -31.78
N ARG A 5 -12.60 2.99 -31.15
CA ARG A 5 -11.63 3.05 -30.05
C ARG A 5 -12.23 2.30 -28.86
N ASP A 6 -11.54 1.27 -28.41
CA ASP A 6 -11.88 0.62 -27.15
C ASP A 6 -11.68 1.62 -26.02
N LYS A 7 -12.70 1.79 -25.19
CA LYS A 7 -12.71 2.81 -24.14
C LYS A 7 -11.94 2.36 -22.88
N TYR A 8 -11.50 1.10 -22.81
CA TYR A 8 -10.80 0.51 -21.66
C TYR A 8 -11.50 0.73 -20.31
N THR A 9 -12.83 0.90 -20.33
CA THR A 9 -13.66 1.23 -19.16
C THR A 9 -14.40 0.03 -18.60
N SER A 10 -14.05 -1.19 -19.00
CA SER A 10 -14.61 -2.37 -18.33
C SER A 10 -14.03 -2.47 -16.92
N ARG A 11 -14.81 -3.06 -16.01
CA ARG A 11 -14.40 -3.27 -14.61
C ARG A 11 -13.02 -3.93 -14.52
N ASP A 12 -12.81 -4.98 -15.32
CA ASP A 12 -11.58 -5.77 -15.27
C ASP A 12 -10.37 -4.94 -15.70
N ILE A 13 -10.50 -4.22 -16.82
CA ILE A 13 -9.42 -3.38 -17.34
C ILE A 13 -9.10 -2.23 -16.38
N GLN A 14 -10.12 -1.58 -15.80
CA GLN A 14 -9.89 -0.50 -14.85
C GLN A 14 -9.19 -0.99 -13.58
N ASN A 15 -9.62 -2.13 -13.03
CA ASN A 15 -8.98 -2.72 -11.86
C ASN A 15 -7.54 -3.15 -12.15
N GLU A 16 -7.27 -3.66 -13.34
CA GLU A 16 -5.91 -3.99 -13.77
C GLU A 16 -5.02 -2.75 -13.84
N ILE A 17 -5.50 -1.67 -14.46
CA ILE A 17 -4.77 -0.39 -14.53
C ILE A 17 -4.48 0.14 -13.12
N VAL A 18 -5.47 0.12 -12.21
CA VAL A 18 -5.29 0.55 -10.82
C VAL A 18 -4.24 -0.30 -10.10
N ARG A 19 -4.26 -1.64 -10.28
CA ARG A 19 -3.27 -2.53 -9.68
C ARG A 19 -1.87 -2.29 -10.22
N ILE A 20 -1.73 -2.04 -11.52
CA ILE A 20 -0.43 -1.72 -12.13
C ILE A 20 0.14 -0.44 -11.52
N MET A 21 -0.67 0.63 -11.46
CA MET A 21 -0.24 1.90 -10.87
C MET A 21 0.12 1.76 -9.39
N ALA A 22 -0.70 1.04 -8.61
CA ALA A 22 -0.41 0.81 -7.19
C ALA A 22 0.88 0.00 -7.01
N THR A 23 1.11 -1.01 -7.85
CA THR A 23 2.33 -1.83 -7.81
C THR A 23 3.57 -1.01 -8.16
N ASP A 24 3.46 -0.09 -9.11
CA ASP A 24 4.54 0.80 -9.52
C ASP A 24 4.96 1.72 -8.36
N ILE A 25 3.98 2.39 -7.75
CA ILE A 25 4.21 3.25 -6.57
C ILE A 25 4.86 2.46 -5.42
N LEU A 26 4.38 1.23 -5.16
CA LEU A 26 4.94 0.39 -4.10
C LEU A 26 6.38 -0.04 -4.38
N ARG A 27 6.76 -0.24 -5.64
CA ARG A 27 8.15 -0.52 -6.02
C ARG A 27 9.04 0.69 -5.78
N ASP A 28 8.59 1.88 -6.18
CA ASP A 28 9.35 3.11 -5.96
C ASP A 28 9.60 3.37 -4.47
N ILE A 29 8.58 3.15 -3.63
CA ILE A 29 8.71 3.23 -2.17
C ILE A 29 9.69 2.17 -1.66
N ALA A 30 9.56 0.92 -2.11
CA ALA A 30 10.43 -0.17 -1.67
C ALA A 30 11.90 0.09 -2.04
N ASP A 31 12.16 0.55 -3.26
CA ASP A 31 13.50 0.89 -3.73
C ASP A 31 14.08 2.05 -2.89
N SER A 32 13.30 3.12 -2.66
CA SER A 32 13.71 4.27 -1.85
C SER A 32 14.05 3.90 -0.40
N VAL A 33 13.20 3.07 0.22
CA VAL A 33 13.41 2.58 1.59
C VAL A 33 14.58 1.59 1.65
N SER A 34 14.82 0.80 0.60
CA SER A 34 15.93 -0.15 0.56
C SER A 34 17.30 0.53 0.53
N ASP A 35 17.37 1.70 -0.11
CA ASP A 35 18.57 2.54 -0.14
C ASP A 35 18.74 3.37 1.15
N ALA A 36 17.67 3.50 1.95
CA ALA A 36 17.70 4.25 3.19
C ALA A 36 18.50 3.52 4.28
N LYS A 37 19.39 4.24 4.95
CA LYS A 37 20.17 3.68 6.07
C LYS A 37 19.29 3.35 7.28
N PHE A 38 18.22 4.10 7.48
CA PHE A 38 17.32 3.97 8.62
C PHE A 38 15.88 4.03 8.15
N PHE A 39 15.09 3.04 8.57
CA PHE A 39 13.66 3.00 8.36
C PHE A 39 12.96 2.32 9.54
N SER A 40 11.65 2.55 9.65
CA SER A 40 10.76 1.91 10.60
C SER A 40 9.40 1.64 9.95
N SER A 41 8.80 0.50 10.26
CA SER A 41 7.40 0.22 9.95
C SER A 41 6.51 0.78 11.04
N LEU A 42 5.49 1.53 10.65
CA LEU A 42 4.38 1.95 11.49
C LEU A 42 3.18 1.07 11.13
N ALA A 43 2.54 0.51 12.14
CA ALA A 43 1.32 -0.26 12.00
C ALA A 43 0.27 0.33 12.92
N ASP A 44 -0.91 0.65 12.39
CA ASP A 44 -2.02 1.20 13.16
C ASP A 44 -3.30 0.41 12.90
N GLU A 45 -4.06 0.20 13.98
CA GLU A 45 -5.30 -0.57 13.96
C GLU A 45 -6.49 0.37 13.79
N CYS A 46 -7.37 0.06 12.83
CA CYS A 46 -8.59 0.81 12.63
C CYS A 46 -9.76 -0.14 12.34
N THR A 47 -10.89 0.08 13.01
CA THR A 47 -12.14 -0.60 12.69
C THR A 47 -12.89 0.22 11.63
N ASP A 48 -13.21 -0.41 10.50
CA ASP A 48 -13.92 0.27 9.41
C ASP A 48 -15.42 0.46 9.70
N ALA A 49 -16.10 1.20 8.82
CA ALA A 49 -17.53 1.49 8.94
C ALA A 49 -18.45 0.25 8.91
N PHE A 50 -17.91 -0.93 8.55
CA PHE A 50 -18.62 -2.21 8.48
C PHE A 50 -18.20 -3.17 9.61
N ASN A 51 -17.52 -2.67 10.65
CA ASN A 51 -16.96 -3.45 11.76
C ASN A 51 -15.93 -4.50 11.32
N LYS A 52 -15.16 -4.21 10.26
CA LYS A 52 -14.00 -5.02 9.90
C LYS A 52 -12.75 -4.38 10.48
N GLU A 53 -11.91 -5.20 11.08
CA GLU A 53 -10.62 -4.76 11.60
C GLU A 53 -9.64 -4.62 10.43
N GLN A 54 -8.96 -3.49 10.37
CA GLN A 54 -7.96 -3.18 9.37
C GLN A 54 -6.66 -2.78 10.04
N LEU A 55 -5.55 -3.26 9.48
CA LEU A 55 -4.21 -2.89 9.88
C LEU A 55 -3.60 -2.02 8.78
N THR A 56 -3.35 -0.76 9.10
CA THR A 56 -2.69 0.22 8.24
C THR A 56 -1.18 0.04 8.38
N ILE A 57 -0.45 0.00 7.27
CA ILE A 57 1.01 -0.05 7.27
C ILE A 57 1.58 1.19 6.56
N CYS A 58 2.47 1.89 7.26
CA CYS A 58 3.27 2.98 6.70
C CYS A 58 4.76 2.70 6.93
N LEU A 59 5.61 3.15 6.01
CA LEU A 59 7.06 3.11 6.15
C LEU A 59 7.56 4.52 6.40
N ARG A 60 8.32 4.71 7.49
CA ARG A 60 9.02 5.96 7.77
C ARG A 60 10.51 5.74 7.60
N TRP A 61 11.17 6.59 6.83
CA TRP A 61 12.58 6.44 6.47
C TRP A 61 13.29 7.79 6.38
N ILE A 62 14.62 7.77 6.44
CA ILE A 62 15.45 8.97 6.33
C ILE A 62 16.20 8.90 4.99
N ASP A 63 16.06 9.94 4.19
CA ASP A 63 16.75 10.02 2.91
C ASP A 63 18.22 10.45 3.03
N GLN A 64 18.89 10.59 1.89
CA GLN A 64 20.28 11.02 1.84
C GLN A 64 20.50 12.48 2.26
N ALA A 65 19.46 13.32 2.19
CA ALA A 65 19.47 14.70 2.68
C ALA A 65 19.21 14.78 4.20
N LEU A 66 19.01 13.64 4.86
CA LEU A 66 18.63 13.51 6.27
C LEU A 66 17.22 14.05 6.55
N GLU A 67 16.35 14.07 5.55
CA GLU A 67 14.95 14.47 5.70
C GLU A 67 14.07 13.24 5.99
N PRO A 68 13.10 13.39 6.92
CA PRO A 68 12.16 12.32 7.23
C PRO A 68 11.08 12.20 6.17
N ASN A 69 10.89 10.98 5.68
CA ASN A 69 9.85 10.61 4.73
C ASN A 69 8.89 9.59 5.36
N GLU A 70 7.62 9.64 4.99
CA GLU A 70 6.60 8.70 5.44
C GLU A 70 5.68 8.33 4.27
N ASP A 71 5.68 7.04 3.92
CA ASP A 71 4.94 6.51 2.79
C ASP A 71 3.92 5.47 3.24
N PHE A 72 2.70 5.63 2.76
CA PHE A 72 1.63 4.66 2.98
C PHE A 72 1.79 3.46 2.06
N VAL A 73 1.77 2.25 2.62
CA VAL A 73 1.93 0.99 1.88
C VAL A 73 0.59 0.34 1.60
N GLY A 74 -0.31 0.30 2.58
CA GLY A 74 -1.58 -0.38 2.40
C GLY A 74 -2.37 -0.63 3.67
N PHE A 75 -3.56 -1.18 3.47
CA PHE A 75 -4.41 -1.73 4.52
C PHE A 75 -4.50 -3.24 4.36
N ASN A 76 -4.34 -3.96 5.46
CA ASN A 76 -4.61 -5.38 5.54
C ASN A 76 -5.91 -5.58 6.32
N GLU A 77 -6.93 -6.15 5.67
CA GLU A 77 -8.13 -6.60 6.39
C GLU A 77 -7.74 -7.82 7.25
N VAL A 78 -7.89 -7.69 8.57
CA VAL A 78 -7.55 -8.74 9.53
C VAL A 78 -8.82 -9.26 10.21
N PRO A 79 -8.92 -10.57 10.49
CA PRO A 79 -10.12 -11.13 11.10
C PRO A 79 -10.34 -10.72 12.56
N ASN A 80 -9.28 -10.27 13.25
CA ASN A 80 -9.28 -9.79 14.63
C ASN A 80 -7.93 -9.11 14.96
N ILE A 81 -7.88 -8.49 16.14
CA ILE A 81 -6.77 -7.66 16.62
C ILE A 81 -5.89 -8.39 17.63
N THR A 82 -5.94 -9.72 17.64
CA THR A 82 -5.06 -10.49 18.51
C THR A 82 -3.62 -10.38 18.03
N ALA A 83 -2.67 -10.42 18.97
CA ALA A 83 -1.25 -10.31 18.67
C ALA A 83 -0.79 -11.30 17.59
N ASN A 84 -1.29 -12.54 17.61
CA ASN A 84 -0.96 -13.55 16.61
C ASN A 84 -1.40 -13.17 15.19
N THR A 85 -2.58 -12.55 15.06
CA THR A 85 -3.10 -12.10 13.76
C THR A 85 -2.29 -10.92 13.23
N ILE A 86 -1.99 -9.94 14.10
CA ILE A 86 -1.23 -8.74 13.72
C ILE A 86 0.19 -9.11 13.30
N VAL A 87 0.88 -9.98 14.04
CA VAL A 87 2.24 -10.44 13.69
C VAL A 87 2.28 -11.19 12.37
N GLY A 88 1.21 -11.90 11.99
CA GLY A 88 1.12 -12.56 10.69
C GLY A 88 0.79 -11.61 9.52
N ALA A 89 0.33 -10.40 9.82
CA ALA A 89 -0.10 -9.41 8.83
C ALA A 89 0.96 -8.33 8.53
N ILE A 90 2.05 -8.30 9.30
CA ILE A 90 3.22 -7.41 9.13
C ILE A 90 4.40 -8.25 8.67
#